data_AF-A0A2T1D0X2-F1
#
_entry.id   AF-A0A2T1D0X2-F1
#
_cell.length_a   1.000
_cell.length_b   1.000
_cell.length_c   1.000
_cell.angle_alpha   90.00
_cell.angle_beta   90.00
_cell.angle_gamma   90.00
#
_symmetry.space_group_name_H-M   'P 1'
#
loop_
_entity.id
_entity.type
_entity.pdbx_description
1 polymer ?
#
loop_
_entity_poly.entity_id
_entity_poly.type
_entity_poly.pdbx_seq_one_letter_code
_entity_poly.pdbx_strand_id
1 'polypeptide(L)' 'MTPEQQRLLDKANRSLQAARELNNTGFSEFATSRAYYSMFYIATAFLEAEGLSYSRHSTGLSIWKRLSRYS' A
#
# COMPACT_ATOMS: atom_id res chain seq x y z
N MET A 1 -11.70 11.65 7.11
CA MET A 1 -11.18 10.31 6.79
C MET A 1 -12.29 9.50 6.14
N THR A 2 -12.09 9.05 4.90
CA THR A 2 -13.10 8.33 4.12
C THR A 2 -13.21 6.87 4.59
N PRO A 3 -14.33 6.17 4.32
CA PRO A 3 -14.45 4.75 4.60
C PRO A 3 -13.36 3.91 3.90
N GLU A 4 -12.85 4.36 2.75
CA GLU A 4 -11.75 3.68 2.07
C GLU A 4 -10.43 3.86 2.81
N GLN A 5 -10.11 5.08 3.26
CA GLN A 5 -8.93 5.32 4.08
C GLN A 5 -8.93 4.47 5.33
N GLN A 6 -10.07 4.37 6.01
CA GLN A 6 -10.20 3.49 7.17
C GLN A 6 -9.85 2.05 6.81
N ARG A 7 -10.41 1.52 5.71
CA ARG A 7 -10.10 0.16 5.25
C ARG A 7 -8.62 -0.04 4.92
N LEU A 8 -7.97 0.96 4.31
CA LEU A 8 -6.55 0.91 3.98
C LEU A 8 -5.69 0.95 5.26
N LEU A 9 -6.00 1.82 6.21
CA LEU A 9 -5.30 1.87 7.50
C LEU A 9 -5.51 0.59 8.32
N ASP A 10 -6.70 0.00 8.29
CA ASP A 10 -6.99 -1.29 8.94
C ASP A 10 -6.19 -2.44 8.30
N LYS A 11 -6.01 -2.40 6.97
CA LYS A 11 -5.12 -3.36 6.27
C LYS A 11 -3.67 -3.14 6.64
N ALA A 12 -3.21 -1.88 6.70
CA ALA A 12 -1.86 -1.54 7.11
C ALA A 12 -1.57 -2.07 8.52
N ASN A 13 -2.48 -1.81 9.46
CA ASN A 13 -2.33 -2.24 10.84
C ASN A 13 -2.24 -3.77 10.98
N ARG A 14 -3.10 -4.52 10.25
CA ARG A 14 -3.03 -5.99 10.22
C ARG A 14 -1.72 -6.49 9.61
N SER A 15 -1.26 -5.88 8.52
CA SER A 15 0.04 -6.22 7.91
C SER A 15 1.20 -5.95 8.87
N LEU A 16 1.17 -4.83 9.61
CA LEU A 16 2.20 -4.50 10.59
C LEU A 16 2.21 -5.46 11.78
N GLN A 17 1.03 -5.84 12.29
CA GLN A 17 0.93 -6.85 13.35
C GLN A 17 1.51 -8.19 12.89
N ALA A 18 1.13 -8.66 11.70
CA ALA A 18 1.70 -9.87 11.12
C ALA A 18 3.22 -9.75 10.92
N ALA A 19 3.72 -8.59 10.49
CA ALA A 19 5.17 -8.38 10.37
C ALA A 19 5.89 -8.53 11.71
N ARG A 20 5.32 -8.00 12.80
CA ARG A 20 5.88 -8.13 14.15
C ARG A 20 5.87 -9.58 14.62
N GLU A 21 4.76 -10.29 14.44
CA GLU A 21 4.66 -11.71 14.80
C GLU A 21 5.65 -12.58 14.02
N LEU A 22 5.76 -12.37 12.71
CA LEU A 22 6.71 -13.09 11.85
C LEU A 22 8.16 -12.80 12.23
N ASN A 23 8.48 -11.55 12.55
CA ASN A 23 9.84 -11.20 12.99
C ASN A 23 10.18 -11.86 14.33
N ASN A 24 9.23 -11.86 15.27
CA ASN A 24 9.41 -12.48 16.58
C ASN A 24 9.53 -14.02 16.51
N THR A 25 9.00 -14.64 15.47
CA THR A 25 9.05 -16.09 15.24
C THR A 25 10.21 -16.51 14.33
N GLY A 26 11.09 -15.58 13.95
CA GLY A 26 12.30 -15.86 13.16
C GLY A 26 12.12 -15.83 11.63
N PHE A 27 10.94 -15.44 11.15
CA PHE A 27 10.61 -15.35 9.73
C PHE A 27 10.84 -13.94 9.16
N SER A 28 12.06 -13.42 9.30
CA SER A 28 12.39 -12.00 9.00
C SER A 28 12.17 -11.58 7.54
N GLU A 29 12.37 -12.48 6.57
CA GLU A 29 12.09 -12.19 5.15
C GLU A 29 10.58 -11.96 4.90
N PHE A 30 9.74 -12.78 5.52
CA PHE A 30 8.28 -12.63 5.46
C PHE A 30 7.81 -11.41 6.25
N ALA A 31 8.46 -11.11 7.38
CA ALA A 31 8.19 -9.91 8.15
C ALA A 31 8.45 -8.64 7.33
N THR A 32 9.58 -8.59 6.61
CA THR A 32 9.96 -7.48 5.73
C THR A 32 8.91 -7.25 4.64
N SER A 33 8.45 -8.34 4.01
CA SER A 33 7.38 -8.26 3.00
C SER A 33 6.08 -7.68 3.58
N ARG A 34 5.69 -8.10 4.80
CA ARG A 34 4.49 -7.56 5.48
C ARG A 34 4.65 -6.10 5.89
N ALA A 35 5.83 -5.70 6.36
CA ALA A 35 6.13 -4.30 6.68
C ALA A 35 6.05 -3.41 5.43
N TYR A 36 6.58 -3.86 4.29
CA TYR A 36 6.45 -3.17 3.01
C TYR A 36 4.98 -2.93 2.63
N TYR A 37 4.13 -3.97 2.70
CA TYR A 37 2.70 -3.80 2.40
C TYR A 37 1.98 -2.88 3.39
N SER A 38 2.39 -2.87 4.67
CA SER A 38 1.86 -1.89 5.63
C SER A 38 2.15 -0.46 5.19
N MET A 39 3.40 -0.16 4.81
CA MET A 39 3.78 1.16 4.30
C MET A 39 3.02 1.52 3.02
N PHE A 40 2.89 0.56 2.10
CA PHE A 40 2.13 0.75 0.86
C PHE A 40 0.67 1.14 1.11
N TYR A 41 -0.01 0.46 2.04
CA TYR A 41 -1.40 0.79 2.37
C TYR A 41 -1.53 2.16 3.05
N ILE A 42 -0.59 2.54 3.91
CA ILE A 42 -0.53 3.88 4.51
C ILE A 42 -0.37 4.93 3.41
N ALA A 43 0.61 4.79 2.52
CA ALA A 43 0.83 5.72 1.42
C ALA A 43 -0.40 5.83 0.50
N THR A 44 -1.07 4.71 0.24
CA THR A 44 -2.32 4.70 -0.56
C THR A 44 -3.45 5.43 0.15
N ALA A 45 -3.58 5.30 1.48
CA ALA A 45 -4.59 6.03 2.26
C ALA A 45 -4.33 7.55 2.23
N PHE A 46 -3.06 7.96 2.30
CA PHE A 46 -2.68 9.37 2.15
C PHE A 46 -2.98 9.90 0.75
N LEU A 47 -2.64 9.17 -0.31
CA LEU A 47 -2.93 9.58 -1.69
C LEU A 47 -4.44 9.63 -1.98
N GLU A 48 -5.24 8.77 -1.35
CA GLU A 48 -6.70 8.86 -1.42
C GLU A 48 -7.22 10.17 -0.78
N ALA A 49 -6.57 10.62 0.31
CA ALA A 49 -6.92 11.87 0.99
C ALA A 49 -6.78 13.09 0.08
N GLU A 50 -5.77 13.06 -0.78
CA GLU A 50 -5.41 14.11 -1.74
C GLU A 50 -6.35 14.12 -2.97
N GLY A 51 -7.37 13.25 -3.01
CA GLY A 51 -8.24 13.10 -4.19
C GLY A 51 -7.54 12.47 -5.40
N LEU A 52 -6.28 12.06 -5.24
CA LEU A 52 -5.48 11.34 -6.23
C LEU A 52 -5.78 9.85 -6.20
N SER A 53 -7.07 9.49 -6.05
CA SER A 53 -7.55 8.11 -6.11
C SER A 53 -7.35 7.57 -7.53
N TYR A 54 -6.11 7.24 -7.87
CA TYR A 54 -5.72 6.61 -9.11
C TYR A 54 -6.26 5.17 -9.08
N SER A 55 -7.38 4.98 -9.76
CA SER A 55 -7.79 3.75 -10.42
C SER A 55 -7.55 2.45 -9.64
N ARG A 56 -8.49 2.10 -8.76
CA ARG A 56 -8.78 0.69 -8.48
C ARG A 56 -9.40 0.06 -9.73
N HIS A 57 -8.58 -0.27 -10.72
CA HIS A 57 -8.74 -1.44 -11.61
C HIS A 57 -7.74 -1.56 -12.78
N SER A 58 -6.69 -0.73 -12.91
CA SER A 58 -5.71 -0.95 -13.98
C SER A 58 -4.28 -0.57 -13.63
N THR A 59 -3.48 -1.62 -13.42
CA THR A 59 -2.24 -1.85 -14.16
C THR A 59 -1.11 -0.84 -13.94
N GLY A 60 0.03 -1.33 -13.45
CA GLY A 60 1.35 -0.66 -13.55
C GLY A 60 1.78 -0.25 -14.98
N LEU A 61 0.97 -0.51 -16.02
CA LEU A 61 1.12 0.07 -17.36
C LEU A 61 0.48 1.46 -17.54
N SER A 62 -0.50 1.86 -16.72
CA SER A 62 -1.27 3.09 -16.96
C SER A 62 -0.45 4.35 -16.67
N ILE A 63 0.44 4.27 -15.67
CA ILE A 63 1.42 5.32 -15.34
C ILE A 63 2.47 5.45 -16.45
N TRP A 64 2.88 4.36 -17.09
CA TRP A 64 3.86 4.39 -18.17
C TRP A 64 3.33 5.05 -19.46
N LYS A 65 2.05 4.84 -19.79
CA LYS A 65 1.40 5.48 -20.97
C LYS A 65 1.24 7.01 -20.86
N ARG A 66 1.39 7.59 -19.67
CA ARG A 66 1.27 9.05 -19.48
C ARG A 66 2.60 9.79 -19.65
N LEU A 67 3.73 9.10 -19.51
CA LEU A 67 5.07 9.69 -19.67
C LEU A 67 5.63 9.55 -21.10
N SER A 68 5.10 8.63 -21.91
CA SER A 68 5.55 8.44 -23.31
C SER A 68 4.90 9.39 -24.32
N ARG A 69 4.17 10.44 -23.88
CA ARG A 69 3.61 11.49 -24.77
C ARG A 69 4.46 12.77 -24.79
N TYR A 70 5.62 12.76 -24.14
CA TYR A 70 6.58 13.86 -24.13
C TYR A 70 8.01 13.39 -24.42
N SER A 71 8.17 12.42 -25.33
CA SER A 71 9.46 12.09 -25.94
C SER A 71 9.26 11.82 -27.43
#